data_AF-M3VCC7-F1
#
_entry.id   AF-M3VCC7-F1
#
_cell.length_a   1.000
_cell.length_b   1.000
_cell.length_c   1.000
_cell.angle_alpha   90.00
_cell.angle_beta   90.00
_cell.angle_gamma   90.00
#
_symmetry.space_group_name_H-M   'P 1'
#
loop_
_entity.id
_entity.type
_entity.pdbx_description
1 polymer ?
#
loop_
_entity_poly.entity_id
_entity_poly.type
_entity_poly.pdbx_seq_one_letter_code
_entity_poly.pdbx_strand_id
1 'polypeptide(L)'
;MNSEADPTQTGFAHTGRTPERPSPGAMAAQAAQRNSEPGDPADHPVSGAVDELLEEAAMISAVVGDEFDLGAVSRQAQLLTQAHDALSAALEDAR
;
A
#
# COMPACT_ATOMS: atom_id res chain seq x y z
N MET A 1 27.04 -28.26 -63.20
CA MET A 1 27.41 -27.65 -61.90
C MET A 1 26.56 -26.40 -61.80
N ASN A 2 25.52 -26.46 -60.96
CA ASN A 2 24.47 -25.45 -60.89
C ASN A 2 24.94 -24.25 -60.06
N SER A 3 24.68 -23.05 -60.59
CA SER A 3 24.87 -21.77 -59.92
C SER A 3 23.69 -21.44 -59.01
N GLU A 4 24.00 -20.60 -58.01
CA GLU A 4 23.11 -19.78 -57.17
C GLU A 4 22.37 -20.51 -56.04
N ALA A 5 23.11 -20.68 -54.94
CA ALA A 5 22.54 -20.69 -53.60
C ALA A 5 22.43 -19.22 -53.12
N ASP A 6 21.21 -18.76 -52.92
CA ASP A 6 20.84 -17.52 -52.24
C ASP A 6 21.01 -17.71 -50.73
N PRO A 7 21.92 -16.97 -50.05
CA PRO A 7 21.97 -16.94 -48.61
C PRO A 7 21.25 -15.68 -48.10
N THR A 8 20.55 -15.86 -46.98
CA THR A 8 20.16 -14.81 -46.01
C THR A 8 18.77 -14.19 -46.19
N GLN A 9 17.71 -14.92 -45.79
CA GLN A 9 16.62 -14.32 -45.00
C GLN A 9 15.62 -15.38 -44.48
N THR A 10 15.88 -15.96 -43.31
CA THR A 10 14.78 -16.49 -42.48
C THR A 10 15.22 -16.44 -41.01
N GLY A 11 15.07 -15.27 -40.41
CA GLY A 11 15.54 -15.00 -39.06
C GLY A 11 14.67 -14.01 -38.32
N PHE A 12 13.34 -14.17 -38.37
CA PHE A 12 12.44 -13.50 -37.43
C PHE A 12 11.25 -14.42 -37.12
N ALA A 13 11.48 -15.34 -36.18
CA ALA A 13 10.38 -15.97 -35.46
C ALA A 13 9.72 -14.89 -34.59
N HIS A 14 8.79 -14.14 -35.17
CA HIS A 14 7.86 -13.30 -34.44
C HIS A 14 6.90 -14.23 -33.72
N THR A 15 7.25 -14.63 -32.50
CA THR A 15 6.33 -15.33 -31.60
C THR A 15 5.17 -14.39 -31.29
N GLY A 16 4.08 -14.54 -32.04
CA GLY A 16 2.79 -13.94 -31.73
C GLY A 16 2.32 -14.49 -30.39
N ARG A 17 2.68 -13.82 -29.29
CA ARG A 17 2.00 -13.99 -28.00
C ARG A 17 0.60 -13.41 -28.20
N THR A 18 -0.33 -14.25 -28.62
CA THR A 18 -1.76 -13.92 -28.52
C THR A 18 -2.05 -13.66 -27.03
N PRO A 19 -2.84 -12.62 -26.69
CA PRO A 19 -3.27 -12.45 -25.31
C PRO A 19 -4.21 -13.60 -24.99
N GLU A 20 -3.70 -14.61 -24.27
CA GLU A 20 -4.52 -15.70 -23.77
C GLU A 20 -5.66 -15.10 -22.95
N ARG A 21 -6.90 -15.43 -23.31
CA ARG A 21 -8.05 -14.98 -22.53
C ARG A 21 -7.92 -15.59 -21.14
N PRO A 22 -8.12 -14.80 -20.07
CA PRO A 22 -7.99 -15.31 -18.72
C PRO A 22 -8.93 -16.48 -18.53
N SER A 23 -8.41 -17.56 -17.93
CA SER A 23 -9.19 -18.76 -17.68
C SER A 23 -10.39 -18.44 -16.79
N PRO A 24 -11.47 -19.24 -16.82
CA PRO A 24 -12.60 -19.06 -15.91
C PRO A 24 -12.18 -19.01 -14.44
N GLY A 25 -11.17 -19.80 -14.04
CA GLY A 25 -10.59 -19.76 -12.69
C GLY A 25 -9.86 -18.45 -12.38
N ALA A 26 -9.10 -17.91 -13.34
CA ALA A 26 -8.44 -16.60 -13.19
C ALA A 26 -9.46 -15.45 -13.09
N MET A 27 -10.54 -15.52 -13.87
CA MET A 27 -11.65 -14.55 -13.80
C MET A 27 -12.38 -14.63 -12.44
N ALA A 28 -12.61 -15.84 -11.92
CA ALA A 28 -13.23 -16.04 -10.61
C ALA A 28 -12.33 -15.54 -9.46
N ALA A 29 -11.02 -15.81 -9.53
CA ALA A 29 -10.06 -15.30 -8.54
C ALA A 29 -9.97 -13.76 -8.57
N GLN A 30 -9.96 -13.17 -9.76
CA GLN A 30 -9.95 -11.73 -9.93
C GLN A 30 -11.26 -11.08 -9.45
N ALA A 31 -12.41 -11.73 -9.69
CA ALA A 31 -13.69 -11.28 -9.16
C ALA A 31 -13.76 -11.41 -7.63
N ALA A 32 -13.22 -12.49 -7.06
CA ALA A 32 -13.12 -12.66 -5.61
C ALA A 32 -12.25 -11.58 -4.98
N GLN A 33 -11.09 -11.26 -5.55
CA GLN A 33 -10.22 -10.18 -5.06
C GLN A 33 -10.88 -8.80 -5.12
N ARG A 34 -11.71 -8.54 -6.12
CA ARG A 34 -12.45 -7.27 -6.25
C ARG A 34 -13.68 -7.19 -5.34
N ASN A 35 -14.25 -8.33 -4.99
CA ASN A 35 -15.40 -8.45 -4.08
C ASN A 35 -14.98 -8.74 -2.64
N SER A 36 -13.67 -8.85 -2.36
CA SER A 36 -13.16 -8.88 -1.00
C SER A 36 -13.63 -7.62 -0.29
N GLU A 37 -14.22 -7.80 0.88
CA GLU A 37 -14.56 -6.68 1.75
C GLU A 37 -13.26 -5.91 2.07
N PRO A 38 -13.27 -4.57 2.10
CA PRO A 38 -12.15 -3.82 2.62
C PRO A 38 -11.79 -4.41 3.99
N GLY A 39 -10.52 -4.80 4.17
CA GLY A 39 -10.07 -5.36 5.46
C GLY A 39 -10.37 -4.37 6.59
N ASP A 40 -10.52 -4.88 7.82
CA ASP A 40 -10.72 -4.01 8.97
C ASP A 40 -9.53 -3.02 9.03
N PRO A 41 -9.76 -1.70 9.00
CA PRO A 41 -8.68 -0.72 9.17
C PRO A 41 -7.94 -0.91 10.49
N ALA A 42 -8.56 -1.51 11.52
CA ALA A 42 -7.87 -1.89 12.76
C ALA A 42 -6.80 -2.97 12.55
N ASP A 43 -6.93 -3.82 11.52
CA ASP A 43 -5.93 -4.85 11.17
C ASP A 43 -4.76 -4.28 10.35
N HIS A 44 -4.79 -2.99 10.00
CA HIS A 44 -3.73 -2.36 9.25
C HIS A 44 -2.45 -2.25 10.11
N PRO A 45 -1.25 -2.58 9.58
CA PRO A 45 0.00 -2.59 10.37
C PRO A 45 0.36 -1.24 10.99
N VAL A 46 -0.20 -0.14 10.50
CA VAL A 46 -0.02 1.22 11.05
C VAL A 46 -0.87 1.47 12.30
N SER A 47 -1.95 0.72 12.51
CA SER A 47 -2.90 0.94 13.61
C SER A 47 -2.25 0.81 14.99
N GLY A 48 -1.35 -0.17 15.17
CA GLY A 48 -0.59 -0.30 16.42
C GLY A 48 0.36 0.88 16.70
N ALA A 49 1.04 1.38 15.67
CA ALA A 49 1.94 2.54 15.83
C ALA A 49 1.16 3.84 16.14
N VAL A 50 -0.04 3.99 15.58
CA VAL A 50 -0.93 5.12 15.87
C VAL A 50 -1.47 5.05 17.29
N ASP A 51 -1.86 3.86 17.76
CA ASP A 51 -2.34 3.66 19.13
C ASP A 51 -1.27 4.03 20.17
N GLU A 52 -0.01 3.64 19.94
CA GLU A 52 1.11 4.01 20.81
C GLU A 52 1.30 5.55 20.89
N LEU A 53 1.24 6.24 19.75
CA LEU A 53 1.35 7.71 19.71
C LEU A 53 0.19 8.41 20.42
N LEU A 54 -1.04 7.87 20.28
CA LEU A 54 -2.23 8.41 20.93
C LEU A 54 -2.21 8.17 22.45
N GLU A 55 -1.71 7.01 22.87
CA GLU A 55 -1.55 6.69 24.29
C GLU A 55 -0.50 7.59 24.95
N GLU A 56 0.61 7.85 24.27
CA GLU A 56 1.63 8.81 24.74
C GLU A 56 1.08 10.25 24.81
N ALA A 57 0.30 10.68 23.81
CA ALA A 57 -0.38 11.97 23.84
C ALA A 57 -1.40 12.08 25.00
N ALA A 58 -2.12 11.00 25.31
CA ALA A 58 -3.06 10.94 26.42
C ALA A 58 -2.35 10.99 27.79
N MET A 59 -1.20 10.34 27.93
CA MET A 59 -0.38 10.41 29.14
C MET A 59 0.11 11.82 29.42
N ILE A 60 0.54 12.56 28.39
CA ILE A 60 0.93 13.98 28.53
C ILE A 60 -0.25 14.79 29.06
N SER A 61 -1.46 14.58 28.52
CA SER A 61 -2.66 15.26 29.01
C SER A 61 -3.02 14.91 30.46
N ALA A 62 -2.79 13.68 30.90
CA ALA A 62 -3.11 13.22 32.25
C ALA A 62 -2.11 13.71 33.31
N VAL A 63 -0.83 13.84 32.96
CA VAL A 63 0.24 14.30 33.86
C VAL A 63 0.20 15.81 34.10
N VAL A 64 -0.27 16.58 33.11
CA VAL A 64 -0.29 18.04 33.16
C VAL A 64 -1.41 18.60 34.07
N GLY A 65 -2.46 17.83 34.34
CA GLY A 65 -3.53 18.25 35.26
C GLY A 65 -4.13 19.62 34.89
N ASP A 66 -4.21 20.55 35.85
CA ASP A 66 -4.72 21.93 35.70
C ASP A 66 -3.63 22.99 35.38
N GLU A 67 -2.35 22.62 35.34
CA GLU A 67 -1.26 23.58 35.14
C GLU A 67 -0.82 23.62 33.67
N PHE A 68 -1.03 24.75 33.01
CA PHE A 68 -0.80 24.88 31.57
C PHE A 68 0.70 24.84 31.22
N ASP A 69 1.17 23.69 30.72
CA ASP A 69 2.54 23.50 30.21
C ASP A 69 2.60 23.59 28.67
N LEU A 70 3.13 24.71 28.17
CA LEU A 70 3.36 24.94 26.73
C LEU A 70 4.29 23.91 26.08
N GLY A 71 5.27 23.38 26.82
CA GLY A 71 6.17 22.34 26.33
C GLY A 71 5.48 20.98 26.19
N ALA A 72 4.60 20.66 27.13
CA ALA A 72 3.75 19.48 27.05
C ALA A 72 2.77 19.56 25.86
N VAL A 73 2.10 20.70 25.67
CA VAL A 73 1.20 20.95 24.52
C VAL A 73 1.96 20.83 23.20
N SER A 74 3.17 21.38 23.11
CA SER A 74 4.01 21.27 21.92
C SER A 74 4.36 19.81 21.59
N ARG A 75 4.71 19.00 22.59
CA ARG A 75 4.95 17.56 22.40
C ARG A 75 3.70 16.80 21.98
N GLN A 76 2.56 17.10 22.61
CA GLN A 76 1.28 16.50 22.24
C GLN A 76 0.91 16.80 20.78
N ALA A 77 1.09 18.05 20.33
CA ALA A 77 0.84 18.44 18.94
C ALA A 77 1.76 17.69 17.96
N GLN A 78 3.03 17.47 18.32
CA GLN A 78 3.96 16.68 17.49
C GLN A 78 3.55 15.21 17.38
N LEU A 79 3.14 14.57 18.47
CA LEU A 79 2.68 13.18 18.47
C LEU A 79 1.41 13.01 17.63
N LEU A 80 0.45 13.94 17.76
CA LEU A 80 -0.77 13.95 16.95
C LEU A 80 -0.48 14.17 15.45
N THR A 81 0.49 15.02 15.13
CA THR A 81 0.92 15.25 13.74
C THR A 81 1.53 13.97 13.15
N GLN A 82 2.39 13.28 13.92
CA GLN A 82 2.98 12.01 13.49
C GLN A 82 1.93 10.92 13.28
N ALA A 83 0.94 10.82 14.18
CA ALA A 83 -0.17 9.88 14.03
C ALA A 83 -1.00 10.18 12.78
N HIS A 84 -1.31 11.46 12.54
CA HIS A 84 -2.02 11.91 11.34
C HIS A 84 -1.24 11.59 10.05
N ASP A 85 0.06 11.85 10.02
CA ASP A 85 0.91 11.58 8.86
C ASP A 85 0.99 10.07 8.57
N ALA A 86 1.11 9.24 9.62
CA ALA A 86 1.11 7.79 9.49
C ALA A 86 -0.24 7.27 8.94
N LEU A 87 -1.37 7.77 9.46
CA LEU A 87 -2.71 7.44 8.97
C LEU A 87 -2.90 7.89 7.52
N SER A 88 -2.44 9.09 7.16
CA SER A 88 -2.55 9.62 5.81
C SER A 88 -1.73 8.77 4.83
N ALA A 89 -0.51 8.40 5.19
CA ALA A 89 0.32 7.51 4.39
C ALA A 89 -0.32 6.12 4.21
N ALA A 90 -0.92 5.56 5.26
CA ALA A 90 -1.64 4.29 5.19
C ALA A 90 -2.85 4.36 4.23
N LEU A 91 -3.63 5.43 4.29
CA LEU A 91 -4.76 5.67 3.39
C LEU A 91 -4.31 5.85 1.93
N GLU A 92 -3.13 6.45 1.72
CA GLU A 92 -2.55 6.62 0.40
C GLU A 92 -1.94 5.34 -0.20
N ASP A 93 -1.55 4.37 0.63
CA ASP A 93 -1.05 3.05 0.20
C ASP A 93 -2.21 2.07 -0.08
N ALA A 94 -3.34 2.25 0.60
CA ALA A 94 -4.54 1.42 0.43
C ALA A 94 -5.40 1.76 -0.82
N ARG A 95 -5.03 2.78 -1.62
CA ARG A 95 -5.75 3.25 -2.82
C ARG A 95 -5.18 2.69 -4.13
#